data_AF-A0A521GQF4-F1
#
_entry.id   AF-A0A521GQF4-F1
#
_cell.length_a   1.000
_cell.length_b   1.000
_cell.length_c   1.000
_cell.angle_alpha   90.00
_cell.angle_beta   90.00
_cell.angle_gamma   90.00
#
_symmetry.space_group_name_H-M   'P 1'
#
loop_
_entity.id
_entity.type
_entity.pdbx_description
1 polymer ?
#
loop_
_entity_poly.entity_id
_entity_poly.type
_entity_poly.pdbx_seq_one_letter_code
_entity_poly.pdbx_strand_id
1 'polypeptide(L)'
;MREYSKVDSAESAESQSKFTPPYYEFFGDSFVVHDPVWGECRIGEEAGDQVLLALLHNPLVRRMMAVEQLSLDKQTETVSGTAPFTRWEHMWGSVAFVRKMTENQGMDARDRLILQLRTFVSDLGHTAFSHIGDWIAQQMMTEDQHDLDLPQLLEQSGIIDLLGSFDIAKEEILTDTQDWIECDAPELCVDRVDYAARQLLRWFGDDETARRVLRPESFSVVDGRLVMNNEADARWFSKAFLLLSTEHFSEPFHRMQLKFQEEVVRYVMACPYVPLLSLYDGHRGVYAPRKQMYTIDGDIHYTADKFAYSRQLRTLMEAFGQQRRQRFAQQRQPAMRQYLQADTTDYPDPFTQEQHDTGTEVVSVGLGDATISLRPVDSAELGLAKDVPERGIYEFGLPILKPRFVDAPYKQPVTDEEVAQGVPFQVDPITGQAFRVCRVSEADANFRQLMAEQRRIFQRAYIGRLSVSEALSGVLSHGRAELAVEWPKALARPPMPKEVFQRMLGNSVSTAAVFIKIDLRWYD
;
A
#
# COMPACT_ATOMS: atom_id res chain seq x y z
N MET A 1 -14.09 17.21 -27.39
CA MET A 1 -15.06 16.90 -26.31
C MET A 1 -15.89 15.71 -26.75
N ARG A 2 -15.56 14.51 -26.26
CA ARG A 2 -16.47 13.35 -26.32
C ARG A 2 -16.89 13.10 -24.88
N GLU A 3 -18.17 13.34 -24.62
CA GLU A 3 -18.81 12.99 -23.34
C GLU A 3 -18.67 11.48 -23.14
N TYR A 4 -18.00 11.08 -22.06
CA TYR A 4 -18.10 9.72 -21.55
C TYR A 4 -19.48 9.57 -20.94
N SER A 5 -20.37 8.88 -21.64
CA SER A 5 -21.67 8.47 -21.11
C SER A 5 -21.45 7.61 -19.87
N LYS A 6 -22.07 8.00 -18.76
CA LYS A 6 -22.32 7.12 -17.62
C LYS A 6 -22.97 5.83 -18.15
N VAL A 7 -22.22 4.73 -18.08
CA VAL A 7 -22.81 3.40 -18.21
C VAL A 7 -23.33 3.07 -16.81
N ASP A 8 -24.62 3.30 -16.60
CA ASP A 8 -25.35 2.65 -15.51
C ASP A 8 -25.40 1.15 -15.83
N SER A 9 -24.39 0.40 -15.39
CA SER A 9 -24.48 -1.04 -15.25
C SER A 9 -24.99 -1.35 -13.85
N ALA A 10 -26.09 -2.09 -13.76
CA ALA A 10 -26.68 -2.53 -12.51
C ALA A 10 -25.64 -3.17 -11.57
N GLU A 11 -25.18 -2.40 -10.58
CA GLU A 11 -24.38 -2.89 -9.45
C GLU A 11 -25.27 -3.78 -8.59
N SER A 12 -25.16 -5.09 -8.77
CA SER A 12 -25.81 -6.09 -7.94
C SER A 12 -25.10 -6.18 -6.58
N ALA A 13 -25.71 -5.62 -5.54
CA ALA A 13 -25.50 -5.94 -4.12
C ALA A 13 -24.05 -6.16 -3.66
N GLU A 14 -23.09 -5.38 -4.17
CA GLU A 14 -21.83 -5.18 -3.46
C GLU A 14 -22.15 -4.30 -2.26
N SER A 15 -21.92 -4.81 -1.05
CA SER A 15 -21.96 -4.01 0.17
C SER A 15 -20.87 -2.95 0.10
N GLN A 16 -21.13 -1.85 -0.62
CA GLN A 16 -20.24 -0.71 -0.70
C GLN A 16 -20.09 -0.17 0.72
N SER A 17 -18.87 -0.25 1.22
CA SER A 17 -18.48 0.40 2.47
C SER A 17 -18.91 1.86 2.47
N LYS A 18 -19.45 2.33 3.59
CA LYS A 18 -19.83 3.74 3.79
C LYS A 18 -18.62 4.67 3.96
N PHE A 19 -17.40 4.21 3.65
CA PHE A 19 -16.20 5.02 3.72
C PHE A 19 -16.19 6.05 2.58
N THR A 20 -16.28 7.32 2.95
CA THR A 20 -16.08 8.42 2.00
C THR A 20 -14.59 8.74 1.93
N PRO A 21 -13.95 8.69 0.75
CA PRO A 21 -12.55 9.10 0.59
C PRO A 21 -12.32 10.56 1.00
N PRO A 22 -11.07 10.95 1.34
CA PRO A 22 -10.73 12.34 1.59
C PRO A 22 -10.92 13.21 0.35
N TYR A 23 -11.16 14.50 0.60
CA TYR A 23 -11.05 15.54 -0.41
C TYR A 23 -10.16 16.68 0.08
N TYR A 24 -9.70 17.49 -0.87
CA TYR A 24 -8.63 18.45 -0.67
C TYR A 24 -9.01 19.79 -1.28
N GLU A 25 -8.69 20.88 -0.60
CA GLU A 25 -8.94 22.24 -1.08
C GLU A 25 -7.65 23.05 -1.01
N PHE A 26 -7.26 23.68 -2.11
CA PHE A 26 -6.07 24.52 -2.20
C PHE A 26 -6.47 25.96 -2.55
N PHE A 27 -6.03 26.92 -1.72
CA PHE A 27 -6.37 28.34 -1.83
C PHE A 27 -5.14 29.22 -2.08
N GLY A 28 -4.12 28.69 -2.74
CA GLY A 28 -2.88 29.42 -3.06
C GLY A 28 -1.88 29.45 -1.90
N ASP A 29 -2.29 29.97 -0.75
CA ASP A 29 -1.47 30.09 0.47
C ASP A 29 -1.85 29.09 1.58
N SER A 30 -2.87 28.27 1.34
CA SER A 30 -3.35 27.27 2.28
C SER A 30 -3.86 26.03 1.56
N PHE A 31 -3.78 24.90 2.27
CA PHE A 31 -4.20 23.59 1.78
C PHE A 31 -4.95 22.86 2.90
N VAL A 32 -6.21 22.53 2.66
CA VAL A 32 -7.07 21.85 3.63
C VAL A 32 -7.27 20.40 3.20
N VAL A 33 -6.91 19.48 4.09
CA VAL A 33 -7.16 18.04 3.96
C VAL A 33 -8.39 17.70 4.78
N HIS A 34 -9.46 17.31 4.11
CA HIS A 34 -10.66 16.80 4.76
C HIS A 34 -10.54 15.29 4.91
N ASP A 35 -9.86 14.85 5.97
CA ASP A 35 -9.54 13.44 6.17
C ASP A 35 -10.65 12.70 6.95
N PRO A 36 -11.22 11.61 6.41
CA PRO A 36 -12.28 10.84 7.07
C PRO A 36 -11.78 9.98 8.25
N VAL A 37 -10.46 9.78 8.37
CA VAL A 37 -9.81 8.99 9.41
C VAL A 37 -9.32 9.90 10.54
N TRP A 38 -8.56 10.93 10.19
CA TRP A 38 -7.85 11.78 11.17
C TRP A 38 -8.50 13.15 11.39
N GLY A 39 -9.55 13.48 10.63
CA GLY A 39 -10.24 14.75 10.70
C GLY A 39 -9.60 15.84 9.83
N GLU A 40 -10.09 17.06 9.98
CA GLU A 40 -9.58 18.20 9.22
C GLU A 40 -8.13 18.53 9.60
N CYS A 41 -7.29 18.74 8.59
CA CYS A 41 -5.90 19.16 8.72
C CYS A 41 -5.64 20.35 7.78
N ARG A 42 -5.13 21.46 8.33
CA ARG A 42 -4.96 22.74 7.63
C ARG A 42 -3.49 23.11 7.51
N ILE A 43 -2.96 23.07 6.31
CA ILE A 43 -1.60 23.53 6.00
C ILE A 43 -1.64 24.99 5.57
N GLY A 44 -0.72 25.79 6.11
CA GLY A 44 -0.61 27.25 5.89
C GLY A 44 -0.85 28.06 7.17
N GLU A 45 -1.20 27.40 8.27
CA GLU A 45 -1.55 28.04 9.55
C GLU A 45 -0.44 27.86 10.60
N GLU A 46 0.37 26.80 10.51
CA GLU A 46 1.47 26.52 11.45
C GLU A 46 2.80 27.09 10.94
N ALA A 47 3.70 27.42 11.87
CA ALA A 47 5.03 27.90 11.52
C ALA A 47 5.81 26.83 10.74
N GLY A 48 6.32 27.19 9.56
CA GLY A 48 7.04 26.26 8.68
C GLY A 48 6.18 25.58 7.61
N ASP A 49 4.86 25.77 7.62
CA ASP A 49 3.96 25.17 6.62
C ASP A 49 4.26 25.59 5.18
N GLN A 50 4.97 26.70 4.99
CA GLN A 50 5.42 27.16 3.67
C GLN A 50 6.25 26.09 2.94
N VAL A 51 6.97 25.22 3.66
CA VAL A 51 7.72 24.10 3.07
C VAL A 51 6.78 23.06 2.48
N LEU A 52 5.76 22.66 3.23
CA LEU A 52 4.75 21.69 2.78
C LEU A 52 3.95 22.23 1.60
N LEU A 53 3.60 23.53 1.62
CA LEU A 53 2.94 24.20 0.50
C LEU A 53 3.85 24.26 -0.73
N ALA A 54 5.15 24.55 -0.56
CA ALA A 54 6.09 24.52 -1.68
C ALA A 54 6.24 23.11 -2.27
N LEU A 55 6.24 22.07 -1.43
CA LEU A 55 6.28 20.67 -1.86
C LEU A 55 5.07 20.28 -2.71
N LEU A 56 3.87 20.84 -2.47
CA LEU A 56 2.69 20.62 -3.32
C LEU A 56 2.92 20.98 -4.78
N HIS A 57 3.88 21.85 -5.10
CA HIS A 57 4.21 22.23 -6.47
C HIS A 57 5.24 21.29 -7.13
N ASN A 58 5.91 20.43 -6.37
CA ASN A 58 6.91 19.53 -6.92
C ASN A 58 6.26 18.39 -7.74
N PRO A 59 6.73 18.12 -8.97
CA PRO A 59 6.16 17.06 -9.80
C PRO A 59 6.27 15.65 -9.20
N LEU A 60 7.33 15.37 -8.44
CA LEU A 60 7.47 14.10 -7.73
C LEU A 60 6.31 13.96 -6.73
N VAL A 61 6.02 14.98 -5.93
CA VAL A 61 4.92 14.97 -4.96
C VAL A 61 3.57 14.81 -5.65
N ARG A 62 3.27 15.63 -6.66
CA ARG A 62 1.96 15.63 -7.35
C ARG A 62 1.61 14.31 -8.01
N ARG A 63 2.58 13.57 -8.54
CA ARG A 63 2.31 12.29 -9.22
C ARG A 63 1.69 11.25 -8.27
N MET A 64 1.89 11.38 -6.96
CA MET A 64 1.36 10.46 -5.94
C MET A 64 -0.17 10.45 -5.89
N MET A 65 -0.84 11.47 -6.46
CA MET A 65 -2.30 11.49 -6.68
C MET A 65 -2.79 10.40 -7.64
N ALA A 66 -1.88 9.79 -8.41
CA ALA A 66 -2.19 8.82 -9.45
C ALA A 66 -1.37 7.52 -9.32
N VAL A 67 -0.87 7.24 -8.12
CA VAL A 67 -0.20 5.98 -7.76
C VAL A 67 -1.01 5.30 -6.67
N GLU A 68 -1.53 4.11 -6.93
CA GLU A 68 -2.29 3.29 -5.97
C GLU A 68 -1.37 2.76 -4.87
N GLN A 69 -1.78 2.91 -3.61
CA GLN A 69 -1.11 2.38 -2.42
C GLN A 69 -0.91 0.88 -2.52
N LEU A 70 -1.94 0.17 -3.00
CA LEU A 70 -2.04 -1.29 -2.97
C LEU A 70 -1.84 -1.94 -4.35
N SER A 71 -1.19 -1.22 -5.26
CA SER A 71 -0.69 -1.68 -6.57
C SER A 71 -1.72 -2.12 -7.62
N LEU A 72 -2.94 -2.51 -7.23
CA LEU A 72 -4.03 -2.89 -8.13
C LEU A 72 -5.08 -1.78 -8.23
N ASP A 73 -5.74 -1.69 -9.38
CA ASP A 73 -6.86 -0.76 -9.60
C ASP A 73 -8.20 -1.40 -9.20
N LYS A 74 -9.28 -0.61 -9.24
CA LYS A 74 -10.63 -1.07 -8.85
C LYS A 74 -11.11 -2.27 -9.68
N GLN A 75 -10.69 -2.38 -10.94
CA GLN A 75 -11.11 -3.49 -11.80
C GLN A 75 -10.41 -4.80 -11.41
N THR A 76 -9.14 -4.71 -11.00
CA THR A 76 -8.27 -5.85 -10.72
C THR A 76 -8.11 -6.18 -9.23
N GLU A 77 -8.57 -5.34 -8.30
CA GLU A 77 -8.45 -5.62 -6.86
C GLU A 77 -9.07 -6.97 -6.45
N THR A 78 -8.47 -7.70 -5.51
CA THR A 78 -9.01 -8.98 -5.02
C THR A 78 -10.01 -8.82 -3.89
N VAL A 79 -9.91 -7.71 -3.16
CA VAL A 79 -10.75 -7.37 -2.02
C VAL A 79 -11.44 -6.05 -2.31
N SER A 80 -12.75 -5.99 -2.12
CA SER A 80 -13.52 -4.77 -2.40
C SER A 80 -13.07 -3.60 -1.52
N GLY A 81 -12.93 -2.43 -2.13
CA GLY A 81 -12.64 -1.18 -1.42
C GLY A 81 -11.16 -0.96 -1.11
N THR A 82 -10.26 -1.70 -1.75
CA THR A 82 -8.81 -1.46 -1.68
C THR A 82 -8.32 -0.43 -2.71
N ALA A 83 -9.14 -0.12 -3.71
CA ALA A 83 -8.94 0.94 -4.70
C ALA A 83 -10.23 1.73 -5.00
N PRO A 84 -10.14 3.05 -5.26
CA PRO A 84 -8.93 3.86 -5.22
C PRO A 84 -8.47 4.13 -3.77
N PHE A 85 -7.16 4.03 -3.56
CA PHE A 85 -6.48 4.45 -2.35
C PHE A 85 -5.07 4.85 -2.76
N THR A 86 -4.82 6.16 -2.88
CA THR A 86 -3.58 6.66 -3.46
C THR A 86 -2.48 6.88 -2.42
N ARG A 87 -1.22 6.87 -2.86
CA ARG A 87 -0.07 7.29 -2.04
C ARG A 87 -0.24 8.70 -1.50
N TRP A 88 -0.84 9.60 -2.28
CA TRP A 88 -1.19 10.95 -1.84
C TRP A 88 -2.12 10.96 -0.62
N GLU A 89 -3.14 10.10 -0.63
CA GLU A 89 -4.06 9.96 0.49
C GLU A 89 -3.33 9.51 1.76
N HIS A 90 -2.45 8.52 1.65
CA HIS A 90 -1.66 8.05 2.78
C HIS A 90 -0.67 9.12 3.30
N MET A 91 0.03 9.82 2.39
CA MET A 91 1.00 10.85 2.75
C MET A 91 0.37 12.00 3.55
N TRP A 92 -0.72 12.58 3.05
CA TRP A 92 -1.40 13.68 3.75
C TRP A 92 -2.14 13.22 4.98
N GLY A 93 -2.64 11.99 4.95
CA GLY A 93 -3.16 11.29 6.11
C GLY A 93 -2.16 11.21 7.25
N SER A 94 -0.95 10.78 6.94
CA SER A 94 0.13 10.63 7.90
C SER A 94 0.57 11.99 8.48
N VAL A 95 0.62 13.04 7.65
CA VAL A 95 0.81 14.43 8.14
C VAL A 95 -0.31 14.85 9.10
N ALA A 96 -1.57 14.60 8.75
CA ALA A 96 -2.71 14.90 9.62
C ALA A 96 -2.61 14.15 10.96
N PHE A 97 -2.26 12.86 10.93
CA PHE A 97 -2.06 12.06 12.13
C PHE A 97 -0.92 12.60 13.00
N VAL A 98 0.23 12.96 12.42
CA VAL A 98 1.36 13.56 13.16
C VAL A 98 0.94 14.85 13.86
N ARG A 99 0.18 15.72 13.19
CA ARG A 99 -0.35 16.94 13.81
C ARG A 99 -1.26 16.61 14.99
N LYS A 100 -2.22 15.70 14.81
CA LYS A 100 -3.11 15.26 15.90
C LYS A 100 -2.35 14.73 17.11
N MET A 101 -1.30 13.95 16.87
CA MET A 101 -0.47 13.42 17.96
C MET A 101 0.31 14.52 18.67
N THR A 102 0.72 15.59 17.99
CA THR A 102 1.60 16.64 18.53
C THR A 102 0.89 17.90 19.00
N GLU A 103 -0.42 18.07 18.74
CA GLU A 103 -1.24 19.25 19.07
C GLU A 103 -1.06 19.70 20.53
N ASN A 104 -1.03 18.76 21.49
CA ASN A 104 -1.00 19.05 22.93
C ASN A 104 0.34 18.70 23.62
N GLN A 105 1.41 18.46 22.86
CA GLN A 105 2.69 18.01 23.45
C GLN A 105 3.65 19.15 23.84
N GLY A 106 3.31 20.43 23.55
CA GLY A 106 4.22 21.56 23.80
C GLY A 106 5.54 21.47 23.02
N MET A 107 5.55 20.71 21.92
CA MET A 107 6.70 20.48 21.05
C MET A 107 7.06 21.75 20.28
N ASP A 108 8.37 21.96 20.05
CA ASP A 108 8.83 23.07 19.21
C ASP A 108 8.28 22.95 17.78
N ALA A 109 7.95 24.09 17.18
CA ALA A 109 7.34 24.11 15.85
C ALA A 109 8.25 23.51 14.77
N ARG A 110 9.57 23.69 14.88
CA ARG A 110 10.54 23.08 13.96
C ARG A 110 10.56 21.58 14.13
N ASP A 111 10.66 21.07 15.36
CA ASP A 111 10.66 19.62 15.61
C ASP A 111 9.39 18.96 15.06
N ARG A 112 8.22 19.60 15.27
CA ARG A 112 6.96 19.14 14.69
C ARG A 112 6.97 19.15 13.17
N LEU A 113 7.52 20.19 12.54
CA LEU A 113 7.67 20.25 11.08
C LEU A 113 8.57 19.12 10.57
N ILE A 114 9.70 18.84 11.24
CA ILE A 114 10.62 17.76 10.86
C ILE A 114 9.91 16.41 10.92
N LEU A 115 9.11 16.14 11.95
CA LEU A 115 8.30 14.91 12.04
C LEU A 115 7.31 14.80 10.87
N GLN A 116 6.61 15.88 10.52
CA GLN A 116 5.71 15.93 9.36
C GLN A 116 6.45 15.68 8.05
N LEU A 117 7.63 16.28 7.85
CA LEU A 117 8.41 16.11 6.64
C LEU A 117 9.00 14.69 6.52
N ARG A 118 9.44 14.09 7.63
CA ARG A 118 9.90 12.68 7.69
C ARG A 118 8.82 11.73 7.19
N THR A 119 7.60 11.86 7.70
CA THR A 119 6.48 11.03 7.22
C THR A 119 6.04 11.39 5.81
N PHE A 120 6.17 12.65 5.39
CA PHE A 120 5.74 13.06 4.06
C PHE A 120 6.65 12.50 2.95
N VAL A 121 7.97 12.53 3.16
CA VAL A 121 8.91 12.15 2.08
C VAL A 121 9.12 10.64 1.96
N SER A 122 8.82 9.84 2.98
CA SER A 122 9.06 8.38 2.98
C SER A 122 8.40 7.70 1.77
N ASP A 123 7.17 8.09 1.46
CA ASP A 123 6.40 7.49 0.37
C ASP A 123 6.76 8.00 -1.03
N LEU A 124 7.55 9.08 -1.14
CA LEU A 124 7.94 9.65 -2.43
C LEU A 124 8.81 8.70 -3.26
N GLY A 125 9.45 7.72 -2.61
CA GLY A 125 10.27 6.69 -3.25
C GLY A 125 9.47 5.71 -4.11
N HIS A 126 8.16 5.60 -3.92
CA HIS A 126 7.36 4.58 -4.61
C HIS A 126 7.26 4.82 -6.12
N THR A 127 7.33 3.74 -6.88
CA THR A 127 7.11 3.76 -8.33
C THR A 127 5.62 3.65 -8.68
N ALA A 128 5.27 3.76 -9.97
CA ALA A 128 3.95 3.35 -10.45
C ALA A 128 3.62 1.93 -9.95
N PHE A 129 2.39 1.76 -9.47
CA PHE A 129 1.92 0.58 -8.76
C PHE A 129 2.73 0.25 -7.49
N SER A 130 3.18 1.27 -6.76
CA SER A 130 3.80 1.11 -5.45
C SER A 130 5.02 0.17 -5.44
N HIS A 131 4.89 -1.03 -4.85
CA HIS A 131 5.98 -1.98 -4.65
C HIS A 131 6.32 -2.79 -5.91
N ILE A 132 5.55 -2.67 -7.00
CA ILE A 132 5.88 -3.40 -8.25
C ILE A 132 7.29 -3.06 -8.74
N GLY A 133 7.72 -1.80 -8.64
CA GLY A 133 9.09 -1.43 -9.02
C GLY A 133 10.17 -2.02 -8.10
N ASP A 134 9.87 -2.24 -6.82
CA ASP A 134 10.78 -2.90 -5.87
C ASP A 134 10.90 -4.37 -6.25
N TRP A 135 9.78 -5.04 -6.49
CA TRP A 135 9.75 -6.44 -6.91
C TRP A 135 10.44 -6.69 -8.25
N ILE A 136 10.32 -5.77 -9.22
CA ILE A 136 11.07 -5.86 -10.48
C ILE A 136 12.57 -5.77 -10.23
N ALA A 137 13.01 -4.89 -9.32
CA ALA A 137 14.42 -4.70 -9.01
C ALA A 137 15.01 -5.86 -8.18
N GLN A 138 14.21 -6.43 -7.28
CA GLN A 138 14.63 -7.36 -6.23
C GLN A 138 14.04 -8.77 -6.38
N GLN A 139 13.34 -9.05 -7.48
CA GLN A 139 12.74 -10.36 -7.80
C GLN A 139 11.76 -10.85 -6.71
N MET A 140 10.92 -9.95 -6.18
CA MET A 140 9.93 -10.23 -5.11
C MET A 140 10.52 -10.76 -3.79
N MET A 141 11.82 -10.55 -3.53
CA MET A 141 12.48 -11.03 -2.31
C MET A 141 12.39 -10.05 -1.13
N THR A 142 12.43 -8.76 -1.45
CA THR A 142 12.42 -7.62 -0.52
C THR A 142 11.49 -6.53 -1.06
N GLU A 143 11.24 -5.51 -0.23
CA GLU A 143 10.28 -4.44 -0.53
C GLU A 143 10.84 -3.06 -0.14
N ASP A 144 12.16 -2.86 -0.23
CA ASP A 144 12.88 -1.68 0.27
C ASP A 144 13.68 -0.93 -0.82
N GLN A 145 13.55 -1.30 -2.10
CA GLN A 145 14.27 -0.59 -3.17
C GLN A 145 13.84 0.89 -3.28
N HIS A 146 12.58 1.19 -2.99
CA HIS A 146 12.08 2.56 -2.96
C HIS A 146 12.78 3.41 -1.89
N ASP A 147 13.09 2.83 -0.73
CA ASP A 147 13.85 3.49 0.35
C ASP A 147 15.31 3.70 -0.07
N LEU A 148 15.94 2.68 -0.67
CA LEU A 148 17.33 2.76 -1.15
C LEU A 148 17.52 3.85 -2.22
N ASP A 149 16.51 4.07 -3.06
CA ASP A 149 16.56 5.07 -4.12
C ASP A 149 16.15 6.47 -3.63
N LEU A 150 15.45 6.58 -2.50
CA LEU A 150 14.84 7.82 -2.00
C LEU A 150 15.85 8.98 -1.90
N PRO A 151 17.06 8.84 -1.31
CA PRO A 151 18.00 9.95 -1.20
C PRO A 151 18.37 10.55 -2.57
N GLN A 152 18.67 9.69 -3.55
CA GLN A 152 19.03 10.13 -4.89
C GLN A 152 17.81 10.72 -5.62
N LEU A 153 16.63 10.18 -5.40
CA LEU A 153 15.39 10.65 -5.98
C LEU A 153 15.02 12.06 -5.51
N LEU A 154 15.14 12.34 -4.21
CA LEU A 154 14.89 13.68 -3.65
C LEU A 154 15.88 14.71 -4.21
N GLU A 155 17.14 14.34 -4.42
CA GLU A 155 18.15 15.22 -5.01
C GLU A 155 17.84 15.50 -6.50
N GLN A 156 17.51 14.47 -7.27
CA GLN A 156 17.25 14.61 -8.70
C GLN A 156 15.93 15.35 -8.99
N SER A 157 14.94 15.24 -8.11
CA SER A 157 13.66 15.95 -8.21
C SER A 157 13.71 17.40 -7.73
N GLY A 158 14.85 17.85 -7.18
CA GLY A 158 15.01 19.20 -6.64
C GLY A 158 14.35 19.41 -5.27
N ILE A 159 13.89 18.36 -4.59
CA ILE A 159 13.30 18.45 -3.25
C ILE A 159 14.36 18.83 -2.21
N ILE A 160 15.59 18.29 -2.32
CA ILE A 160 16.67 18.68 -1.39
C ILE A 160 17.00 20.17 -1.52
N ASP A 161 17.06 20.70 -2.75
CA ASP A 161 17.29 22.13 -2.98
C ASP A 161 16.14 22.98 -2.42
N LEU A 162 14.89 22.51 -2.56
CA LEU A 162 13.71 23.16 -1.99
C LEU A 162 13.77 23.18 -0.46
N LEU A 163 14.03 22.04 0.20
CA LEU A 163 14.17 21.96 1.65
C LEU A 163 15.30 22.86 2.18
N GLY A 164 16.44 22.88 1.48
CA GLY A 164 17.57 23.75 1.81
C GLY A 164 17.24 25.24 1.76
N SER A 165 16.31 25.67 0.90
CA SER A 165 15.84 27.07 0.86
C SER A 165 15.05 27.51 2.11
N PHE A 166 14.64 26.54 2.95
CA PHE A 166 14.00 26.76 4.24
C PHE A 166 14.89 26.35 5.42
N ASP A 167 16.20 26.24 5.22
CA ASP A 167 17.18 25.81 6.22
C ASP A 167 16.85 24.44 6.84
N ILE A 168 16.40 23.48 6.01
CA ILE A 168 16.16 22.09 6.41
C ILE A 168 17.19 21.21 5.72
N ALA A 169 18.06 20.57 6.51
CA ALA A 169 19.05 19.65 6.01
C ALA A 169 18.42 18.29 5.67
N LYS A 170 18.96 17.61 4.65
CA LYS A 170 18.44 16.30 4.23
C LYS A 170 18.54 15.26 5.36
N GLU A 171 19.56 15.36 6.21
CA GLU A 171 19.80 14.45 7.34
C GLU A 171 18.78 14.61 8.47
N GLU A 172 18.07 15.74 8.55
CA GLU A 172 16.97 15.91 9.51
C GLU A 172 15.73 15.11 9.10
N ILE A 173 15.58 14.84 7.80
CA ILE A 173 14.41 14.16 7.22
C ILE A 173 14.72 12.69 6.88
N LEU A 174 15.90 12.42 6.34
CA LEU A 174 16.37 11.07 6.02
C LEU A 174 17.25 10.58 7.17
N THR A 175 16.61 9.99 8.18
CA THR A 175 17.28 9.48 9.38
C THR A 175 16.94 8.02 9.63
N ASP A 176 17.89 7.29 10.22
CA ASP A 176 17.70 5.92 10.71
C ASP A 176 17.07 5.87 12.12
N THR A 177 16.62 7.02 12.65
CA THR A 177 15.98 7.11 13.97
C THR A 177 14.78 6.18 14.06
N GLN A 178 14.81 5.27 15.03
CA GLN A 178 13.70 4.40 15.39
C GLN A 178 12.79 5.11 16.41
N ASP A 179 11.63 5.57 15.96
CA ASP A 179 10.66 6.26 16.80
C ASP A 179 9.22 6.03 16.31
N TRP A 180 8.27 6.81 16.82
CA TRP A 180 6.87 6.71 16.45
C TRP A 180 6.56 7.12 15.00
N ILE A 181 7.48 7.78 14.28
CA ILE A 181 7.32 8.08 12.86
C ILE A 181 7.60 6.83 12.04
N GLU A 182 8.75 6.21 12.27
CA GLU A 182 9.18 4.98 11.61
C GLU A 182 9.94 4.10 12.61
N CYS A 183 9.53 2.84 12.73
CA CYS A 183 10.22 1.85 13.54
C CYS A 183 9.91 0.43 13.06
N ASP A 184 10.69 -0.56 13.50
CA ASP A 184 10.46 -1.97 13.13
C ASP A 184 9.18 -2.56 13.76
N ALA A 185 8.58 -3.52 13.05
CA ALA A 185 7.53 -4.36 13.62
C ALA A 185 8.07 -5.14 14.85
N PRO A 186 7.28 -5.32 15.92
CA PRO A 186 5.82 -5.17 16.00
C PRO A 186 5.33 -3.79 16.47
N GLU A 187 6.20 -2.79 16.57
CA GLU A 187 5.80 -1.48 17.08
C GLU A 187 4.83 -0.76 16.14
N LEU A 188 4.07 0.15 16.75
CA LEU A 188 3.26 1.12 16.02
C LEU A 188 4.16 2.26 15.52
N CYS A 189 4.04 2.57 14.22
CA CYS A 189 4.56 3.78 13.61
C CYS A 189 3.45 4.50 12.82
N VAL A 190 3.70 5.73 12.40
CA VAL A 190 2.74 6.54 11.62
C VAL A 190 2.30 5.81 10.36
N ASP A 191 3.24 5.27 9.58
CA ASP A 191 2.96 4.53 8.33
C ASP A 191 1.92 3.41 8.58
N ARG A 192 2.25 2.49 9.51
CA ARG A 192 1.39 1.35 9.85
C ARG A 192 0.03 1.74 10.38
N VAL A 193 -0.05 2.81 11.17
CA VAL A 193 -1.33 3.27 11.72
C VAL A 193 -2.20 3.88 10.63
N ASP A 194 -1.63 4.74 9.78
CA ASP A 194 -2.38 5.41 8.72
C ASP A 194 -2.91 4.42 7.67
N TYR A 195 -2.04 3.63 7.04
CA TYR A 195 -2.51 2.73 5.98
C TYR A 195 -3.48 1.68 6.53
N ALA A 196 -3.29 1.23 7.78
CA ALA A 196 -4.15 0.22 8.38
C ALA A 196 -5.52 0.82 8.70
N ALA A 197 -5.57 2.00 9.30
CA ALA A 197 -6.83 2.68 9.59
C ALA A 197 -7.65 2.94 8.33
N ARG A 198 -7.00 3.41 7.26
CA ARG A 198 -7.65 3.64 5.96
C ARG A 198 -8.24 2.37 5.35
N GLN A 199 -7.46 1.28 5.35
CA GLN A 199 -7.92 0.01 4.79
C GLN A 199 -9.00 -0.64 5.65
N LEU A 200 -8.85 -0.62 6.97
CA LEU A 200 -9.85 -1.18 7.88
C LEU A 200 -11.16 -0.40 7.84
N LEU A 201 -11.14 0.93 7.72
CA LEU A 201 -12.36 1.72 7.52
C LEU A 201 -12.96 1.49 6.13
N ARG A 202 -12.17 1.18 5.10
CA ARG A 202 -12.71 0.70 3.83
C ARG A 202 -13.40 -0.65 3.95
N TRP A 203 -12.91 -1.57 4.78
CA TRP A 203 -13.53 -2.90 4.95
C TRP A 203 -14.67 -2.94 5.97
N PHE A 204 -14.60 -2.11 7.00
CA PHE A 204 -15.46 -2.15 8.19
C PHE A 204 -15.96 -0.76 8.61
N GLY A 205 -15.94 0.22 7.72
CA GLY A 205 -16.32 1.60 8.04
C GLY A 205 -17.79 1.79 8.38
N ASP A 206 -18.63 0.78 8.28
CA ASP A 206 -20.00 0.73 8.80
C ASP A 206 -20.08 0.16 10.23
N ASP A 207 -19.00 -0.45 10.73
CA ASP A 207 -18.89 -1.00 12.07
C ASP A 207 -18.55 0.10 13.09
N GLU A 208 -19.34 0.17 14.16
CA GLU A 208 -19.15 1.18 15.21
C GLU A 208 -17.83 0.99 15.97
N THR A 209 -17.38 -0.26 16.15
CA THR A 209 -16.11 -0.55 16.84
C THR A 209 -14.94 -0.08 15.99
N ALA A 210 -14.95 -0.34 14.68
CA ALA A 210 -13.91 0.15 13.78
C ALA A 210 -13.80 1.68 13.84
N ARG A 211 -14.91 2.42 13.72
CA ARG A 211 -14.92 3.90 13.85
C ARG A 211 -14.49 4.38 15.23
N ARG A 212 -14.79 3.61 16.27
CA ARG A 212 -14.43 3.95 17.66
C ARG A 212 -12.94 3.75 17.92
N VAL A 213 -12.31 2.74 17.31
CA VAL A 213 -10.89 2.42 17.50
C VAL A 213 -9.99 3.23 16.56
N LEU A 214 -10.44 3.48 15.33
CA LEU A 214 -9.64 4.11 14.27
C LEU A 214 -9.89 5.61 14.22
N ARG A 215 -9.50 6.29 15.30
CA ARG A 215 -9.59 7.75 15.46
C ARG A 215 -8.37 8.27 16.23
N PRO A 216 -8.01 9.56 16.11
CA PRO A 216 -6.84 10.10 16.78
C PRO A 216 -6.82 9.86 18.30
N GLU A 217 -7.97 9.95 18.97
CA GLU A 217 -8.09 9.85 20.43
C GLU A 217 -7.78 8.44 20.97
N SER A 218 -7.67 7.43 20.11
CA SER A 218 -7.26 6.09 20.51
C SER A 218 -5.74 5.95 20.64
N PHE A 219 -4.96 6.93 20.19
CA PHE A 219 -3.50 6.91 20.18
C PHE A 219 -2.90 8.05 21.03
N SER A 220 -1.65 7.88 21.43
CA SER A 220 -0.83 8.91 22.07
C SER A 220 0.66 8.58 21.88
N VAL A 221 1.53 9.56 22.11
CA VAL A 221 2.98 9.34 22.13
C VAL A 221 3.45 9.35 23.58
N VAL A 222 4.16 8.29 23.98
CA VAL A 222 4.76 8.14 25.31
C VAL A 222 6.22 7.76 25.12
N ASP A 223 7.14 8.55 25.69
CA ASP A 223 8.59 8.34 25.57
C ASP A 223 9.08 8.15 24.12
N GLY A 224 8.53 8.94 23.19
CA GLY A 224 8.87 8.87 21.76
C GLY A 224 8.31 7.65 21.01
N ARG A 225 7.39 6.88 21.63
CA ARG A 225 6.72 5.71 21.04
C ARG A 225 5.24 5.94 20.89
N LEU A 226 4.65 5.44 19.80
CA LEU A 226 3.19 5.47 19.64
C LEU A 226 2.57 4.36 20.49
N VAL A 227 1.58 4.70 21.31
CA VAL A 227 0.84 3.77 22.16
C VAL A 227 -0.65 4.02 22.05
N MET A 228 -1.45 2.98 22.24
CA MET A 228 -2.90 3.08 22.30
C MET A 228 -3.37 3.40 23.73
N ASN A 229 -4.48 4.13 23.86
CA ASN A 229 -4.90 4.65 25.16
C ASN A 229 -5.61 3.62 26.05
N ASN A 230 -5.95 2.43 25.54
CA ASN A 230 -6.53 1.34 26.33
C ASN A 230 -6.31 -0.04 25.70
N GLU A 231 -6.38 -1.09 26.52
CA GLU A 231 -6.19 -2.49 26.12
C GLU A 231 -7.18 -2.95 25.04
N ALA A 232 -8.46 -2.61 25.18
CA ALA A 232 -9.51 -3.13 24.30
C ALA A 232 -9.30 -2.67 22.85
N ASP A 233 -8.94 -1.40 22.66
CA ASP A 233 -8.64 -0.83 21.36
C ASP A 233 -7.33 -1.39 20.80
N ALA A 234 -6.31 -1.54 21.65
CA ALA A 234 -5.04 -2.14 21.27
C ALA A 234 -5.19 -3.58 20.77
N ARG A 235 -5.98 -4.38 21.49
CA ARG A 235 -6.31 -5.75 21.10
C ARG A 235 -7.09 -5.79 19.79
N TRP A 236 -8.11 -4.94 19.65
CA TRP A 236 -8.91 -4.90 18.42
C TRP A 236 -8.04 -4.49 17.22
N PHE A 237 -7.26 -3.42 17.34
CA PHE A 237 -6.39 -2.92 16.28
C PHE A 237 -5.35 -3.96 15.88
N SER A 238 -4.70 -4.59 16.87
CA SER A 238 -3.70 -5.62 16.61
C SER A 238 -4.30 -6.84 15.90
N LYS A 239 -5.47 -7.34 16.35
CA LYS A 239 -6.21 -8.42 15.65
C LYS A 239 -6.59 -8.02 14.23
N ALA A 240 -7.10 -6.81 14.03
CA ALA A 240 -7.51 -6.30 12.72
C ALA A 240 -6.31 -6.15 11.76
N PHE A 241 -5.15 -5.72 12.27
CA PHE A 241 -3.93 -5.64 11.50
C PHE A 241 -3.43 -7.02 11.05
N LEU A 242 -3.61 -8.06 11.87
CA LEU A 242 -3.26 -9.42 11.45
C LEU A 242 -4.04 -9.80 10.18
N LEU A 243 -5.35 -9.47 10.10
CA LEU A 243 -6.20 -9.74 8.94
C LEU A 243 -5.72 -9.03 7.68
N LEU A 244 -5.41 -7.73 7.73
CA LEU A 244 -4.90 -6.98 6.56
C LEU A 244 -3.74 -7.73 5.88
N SER A 245 -2.89 -8.27 6.74
CA SER A 245 -1.65 -8.93 6.36
C SER A 245 -1.91 -10.26 5.63
N THR A 246 -2.92 -11.04 6.01
CA THR A 246 -3.24 -12.33 5.36
C THR A 246 -4.34 -12.27 4.30
N GLU A 247 -5.36 -11.42 4.48
CA GLU A 247 -6.51 -11.28 3.56
C GLU A 247 -6.17 -10.45 2.32
N HIS A 248 -5.08 -9.68 2.37
CA HIS A 248 -4.69 -8.84 1.25
C HIS A 248 -3.20 -8.99 0.92
N PHE A 249 -2.30 -8.47 1.76
CA PHE A 249 -0.89 -8.33 1.38
C PHE A 249 -0.21 -9.65 1.05
N SER A 250 -0.50 -10.69 1.85
CA SER A 250 0.04 -12.04 1.63
C SER A 250 -0.95 -13.03 1.03
N GLU A 251 -2.13 -12.55 0.63
CA GLU A 251 -3.16 -13.42 0.05
C GLU A 251 -2.68 -13.99 -1.29
N PRO A 252 -2.67 -15.32 -1.49
CA PRO A 252 -2.01 -15.92 -2.64
C PRO A 252 -2.56 -15.49 -4.02
N PHE A 253 -3.87 -15.27 -4.16
CA PHE A 253 -4.44 -14.79 -5.43
C PHE A 253 -4.09 -13.32 -5.70
N HIS A 254 -4.07 -12.48 -4.66
CA HIS A 254 -3.60 -11.09 -4.74
C HIS A 254 -2.16 -11.05 -5.22
N ARG A 255 -1.28 -11.84 -4.59
CA ARG A 255 0.14 -11.95 -4.96
C ARG A 255 0.36 -12.43 -6.39
N MET A 256 -0.51 -13.31 -6.88
CA MET A 256 -0.50 -13.72 -8.28
C MET A 256 -0.91 -12.58 -9.22
N GLN A 257 -1.97 -11.84 -8.91
CA GLN A 257 -2.36 -10.68 -9.71
C GLN A 257 -1.24 -9.65 -9.80
N LEU A 258 -0.55 -9.43 -8.69
CA LEU A 258 0.64 -8.59 -8.63
C LEU A 258 1.78 -9.09 -9.53
N LYS A 259 1.96 -10.41 -9.65
CA LYS A 259 2.93 -11.00 -10.58
C LYS A 259 2.53 -10.79 -12.05
N PHE A 260 1.24 -10.87 -12.37
CA PHE A 260 0.77 -10.50 -13.71
C PHE A 260 0.94 -8.99 -13.98
N GLN A 261 0.70 -8.14 -12.97
CA GLN A 261 0.96 -6.71 -13.07
C GLN A 261 2.46 -6.44 -13.30
N GLU A 262 3.35 -7.13 -12.60
CA GLU A 262 4.80 -7.08 -12.82
C GLU A 262 5.17 -7.44 -14.27
N GLU A 263 4.62 -8.53 -14.81
CA GLU A 263 4.80 -8.93 -16.22
C GLU A 263 4.33 -7.84 -17.19
N VAL A 264 3.16 -7.23 -16.94
CA VAL A 264 2.64 -6.12 -17.75
C VAL A 264 3.60 -4.92 -17.70
N VAL A 265 4.03 -4.51 -16.51
CA VAL A 265 4.97 -3.39 -16.34
C VAL A 265 6.28 -3.68 -17.08
N ARG A 266 6.86 -4.87 -16.91
CA ARG A 266 8.11 -5.26 -17.59
C ARG A 266 7.96 -5.28 -19.10
N TYR A 267 6.85 -5.80 -19.62
CA TYR A 267 6.55 -5.83 -21.06
C TYR A 267 6.44 -4.41 -21.63
N VAL A 268 5.71 -3.56 -20.92
CA VAL A 268 5.55 -2.15 -21.26
C VAL A 268 6.95 -1.51 -21.26
N MET A 269 7.74 -1.62 -20.19
CA MET A 269 9.08 -1.02 -20.07
C MET A 269 10.12 -1.59 -21.07
N ALA A 270 9.97 -2.84 -21.49
CA ALA A 270 10.83 -3.44 -22.52
C ALA A 270 10.55 -2.87 -23.91
N CYS A 271 9.30 -2.51 -24.21
CA CYS A 271 8.88 -2.09 -25.54
C CYS A 271 9.52 -0.74 -25.98
N PRO A 272 10.29 -0.71 -27.09
CA PRO A 272 10.92 0.52 -27.57
C PRO A 272 10.02 1.35 -28.50
N TYR A 273 8.90 0.80 -28.97
CA TYR A 273 8.13 1.37 -30.10
C TYR A 273 6.95 2.25 -29.68
N VAL A 274 6.45 2.09 -28.46
CA VAL A 274 5.32 2.87 -27.94
C VAL A 274 5.83 3.71 -26.77
N PRO A 275 5.88 5.05 -26.88
CA PRO A 275 6.33 5.90 -25.78
C PRO A 275 5.34 5.82 -24.62
N LEU A 276 5.86 5.95 -23.39
CA LEU A 276 5.02 6.26 -22.24
C LEU A 276 4.44 7.66 -22.44
N LEU A 277 3.26 7.88 -21.85
CA LEU A 277 2.59 9.18 -21.89
C LEU A 277 3.47 10.27 -21.27
N SER A 278 4.14 9.99 -20.16
CA SER A 278 5.14 10.89 -19.58
C SER A 278 6.39 11.14 -20.43
N LEU A 279 6.65 10.33 -21.47
CA LEU A 279 7.83 10.39 -22.33
C LEU A 279 7.47 10.73 -23.79
N TYR A 280 6.47 11.60 -24.02
CA TYR A 280 5.97 11.99 -25.34
C TYR A 280 7.04 12.48 -26.36
N ASP A 281 8.27 12.78 -25.92
CA ASP A 281 9.41 13.13 -26.80
C ASP A 281 10.18 11.91 -27.34
N GLY A 282 9.72 10.68 -27.06
CA GLY A 282 10.16 9.46 -27.75
C GLY A 282 11.37 8.75 -27.13
N HIS A 283 11.82 9.14 -25.94
CA HIS A 283 13.04 8.61 -25.33
C HIS A 283 12.92 7.28 -24.56
N ARG A 284 11.77 6.62 -24.60
CA ARG A 284 11.50 5.40 -23.81
C ARG A 284 12.46 4.23 -24.11
N GLY A 285 12.73 3.99 -25.39
CA GLY A 285 13.65 2.94 -25.85
C GLY A 285 15.13 3.27 -25.67
N VAL A 286 15.44 4.46 -25.13
CA VAL A 286 16.82 4.95 -24.97
C VAL A 286 17.39 4.61 -23.61
N TYR A 287 16.56 4.59 -22.56
CA TYR A 287 17.04 4.49 -21.18
C TYR A 287 16.64 3.21 -20.47
N ALA A 288 17.39 2.86 -19.42
CA ALA A 288 17.05 1.77 -18.53
C ALA A 288 15.66 2.00 -17.86
N PRO A 289 14.91 0.93 -17.54
CA PRO A 289 13.57 1.04 -16.97
C PRO A 289 13.46 1.77 -15.63
N ARG A 290 14.45 1.69 -14.73
CA ARG A 290 14.27 2.08 -13.32
C ARG A 290 13.69 3.48 -13.14
N LYS A 291 14.29 4.49 -13.78
CA LYS A 291 13.79 5.87 -13.69
C LYS A 291 12.44 6.06 -14.38
N GLN A 292 12.14 5.29 -15.43
CA GLN A 292 10.84 5.35 -16.12
C GLN A 292 9.69 4.87 -15.23
N MET A 293 9.98 4.04 -14.22
CA MET A 293 8.99 3.54 -13.29
C MET A 293 8.48 4.60 -12.30
N TYR A 294 9.13 5.76 -12.18
CA TYR A 294 8.61 6.91 -11.42
C TYR A 294 7.50 7.69 -12.16
N THR A 295 6.97 7.12 -13.25
CA THR A 295 5.74 7.60 -13.87
C THR A 295 4.50 7.28 -12.99
N ILE A 296 3.29 7.44 -13.52
CA ILE A 296 2.02 7.10 -12.86
C ILE A 296 1.40 5.82 -13.43
N ASP A 297 0.49 5.21 -12.67
CA ASP A 297 -0.20 3.95 -13.03
C ASP A 297 -0.91 4.06 -14.40
N GLY A 298 -1.58 5.20 -14.62
CA GLY A 298 -2.33 5.48 -15.84
C GLY A 298 -1.49 5.46 -17.12
N ASP A 299 -0.22 5.88 -17.06
CA ASP A 299 0.68 5.88 -18.21
C ASP A 299 1.00 4.46 -18.67
N ILE A 300 1.21 3.58 -17.69
CA ILE A 300 1.51 2.17 -17.95
C ILE A 300 0.25 1.49 -18.48
N HIS A 301 -0.92 1.71 -17.87
CA HIS A 301 -2.18 1.16 -18.38
C HIS A 301 -2.49 1.62 -19.81
N TYR A 302 -2.38 2.92 -20.07
CA TYR A 302 -2.60 3.48 -21.42
C TYR A 302 -1.71 2.81 -22.46
N THR A 303 -0.46 2.53 -22.10
CA THR A 303 0.52 1.92 -22.99
C THR A 303 0.32 0.41 -23.12
N ALA A 304 0.02 -0.27 -22.00
CA ALA A 304 -0.30 -1.68 -21.93
C ALA A 304 -1.46 -2.04 -22.87
N ASP A 305 -2.49 -1.18 -22.92
CA ASP A 305 -3.67 -1.36 -23.76
C ASP A 305 -3.36 -1.41 -25.26
N LYS A 306 -2.15 -1.06 -25.70
CA LYS A 306 -1.73 -1.19 -27.11
C LYS A 306 -1.31 -2.62 -27.47
N PHE A 307 -0.96 -3.45 -26.49
CA PHE A 307 -0.42 -4.79 -26.72
C PHE A 307 -1.46 -5.88 -26.45
N ALA A 308 -1.57 -6.84 -27.36
CA ALA A 308 -2.49 -7.97 -27.19
C ALA A 308 -2.17 -8.78 -25.93
N TYR A 309 -0.89 -9.03 -25.67
CA TYR A 309 -0.42 -9.76 -24.49
C TYR A 309 -0.86 -9.09 -23.18
N SER A 310 -0.55 -7.79 -23.00
CA SER A 310 -0.93 -7.06 -21.79
C SER A 310 -2.45 -6.94 -21.63
N ARG A 311 -3.21 -6.73 -22.72
CA ARG A 311 -4.68 -6.74 -22.67
C ARG A 311 -5.23 -8.07 -22.17
N GLN A 312 -4.72 -9.19 -22.68
CA GLN A 312 -5.19 -10.52 -22.25
C GLN A 312 -4.86 -10.81 -20.79
N LEU A 313 -3.64 -10.46 -20.33
CA LEU A 313 -3.30 -10.55 -18.91
C LEU A 313 -4.22 -9.71 -18.04
N ARG A 314 -4.51 -8.48 -18.45
CA ARG A 314 -5.44 -7.61 -17.72
C ARG A 314 -6.86 -8.19 -17.67
N THR A 315 -7.39 -8.69 -18.79
CA THR A 315 -8.72 -9.32 -18.80
C THR A 315 -8.78 -10.54 -17.87
N LEU A 316 -7.71 -11.33 -17.79
CA LEU A 316 -7.60 -12.40 -16.80
C LEU A 316 -7.64 -11.84 -15.37
N MET A 317 -6.81 -10.85 -15.05
CA MET A 317 -6.77 -10.18 -13.74
C MET A 317 -8.14 -9.64 -13.34
N GLU A 318 -8.84 -8.95 -14.23
CA GLU A 318 -10.19 -8.42 -13.98
C GLU A 318 -11.20 -9.53 -13.66
N ALA A 319 -11.18 -10.62 -14.42
CA ALA A 319 -12.06 -11.76 -14.18
C ALA A 319 -11.79 -12.44 -12.83
N PHE A 320 -10.51 -12.63 -12.47
CA PHE A 320 -10.12 -13.18 -11.17
C PHE A 320 -10.49 -12.22 -10.03
N GLY A 321 -10.16 -10.94 -10.17
CA GLY A 321 -10.49 -9.90 -9.19
C GLY A 321 -11.99 -9.86 -8.92
N GLN A 322 -12.83 -9.89 -9.96
CA GLN A 322 -14.29 -9.94 -9.81
C GLN A 322 -14.74 -11.14 -8.98
N GLN A 323 -14.25 -12.34 -9.28
CA GLN A 323 -14.62 -13.54 -8.54
C GLN A 323 -14.15 -13.50 -7.08
N ARG A 324 -12.92 -13.01 -6.84
CA ARG A 324 -12.37 -12.87 -5.48
C ARG A 324 -13.14 -11.84 -4.66
N ARG A 325 -13.52 -10.70 -5.25
CA ARG A 325 -14.38 -9.69 -4.58
C ARG A 325 -15.75 -10.24 -4.20
N GLN A 326 -16.40 -10.97 -5.10
CA GLN A 326 -17.70 -11.63 -4.81
C GLN A 326 -17.58 -12.58 -3.62
N ARG A 327 -16.53 -13.41 -3.61
CA ARG A 327 -16.26 -14.33 -2.49
C ARG A 327 -15.94 -13.58 -1.20
N PHE A 328 -15.12 -12.54 -1.29
CA PHE A 328 -14.78 -11.70 -0.14
C PHE A 328 -16.04 -11.15 0.53
N ALA A 329 -16.93 -10.53 -0.26
CA ALA A 329 -18.18 -9.96 0.24
C ALA A 329 -19.13 -11.02 0.85
N GLN A 330 -19.25 -12.19 0.22
CA GLN A 330 -20.21 -13.21 0.64
C GLN A 330 -19.73 -14.10 1.79
N GLN A 331 -18.43 -14.35 1.90
CA GLN A 331 -17.87 -15.37 2.79
C GLN A 331 -16.80 -14.82 3.73
N ARG A 332 -15.81 -14.10 3.20
CA ARG A 332 -14.66 -13.64 4.00
C ARG A 332 -15.02 -12.51 4.96
N GLN A 333 -15.69 -11.47 4.46
CA GLN A 333 -16.00 -10.29 5.27
C GLN A 333 -16.87 -10.62 6.51
N PRO A 334 -17.91 -11.47 6.42
CA PRO A 334 -18.63 -11.94 7.62
C PRO A 334 -17.74 -12.73 8.60
N ALA A 335 -16.88 -13.63 8.11
CA ALA A 335 -15.98 -14.42 8.95
C ALA A 335 -14.95 -13.53 9.67
N MET A 336 -14.42 -12.52 8.99
CA MET A 336 -13.52 -11.53 9.58
C MET A 336 -14.20 -10.71 10.68
N ARG A 337 -15.45 -10.28 10.48
CA ARG A 337 -16.21 -9.57 11.53
C ARG A 337 -16.43 -10.47 12.76
N GLN A 338 -16.78 -11.73 12.54
CA GLN A 338 -16.90 -12.70 13.62
C GLN A 338 -15.58 -12.89 14.37
N TYR A 339 -14.47 -13.03 13.65
CA TYR A 339 -13.13 -13.14 14.25
C TYR A 339 -12.78 -11.92 15.11
N LEU A 340 -13.06 -10.70 14.64
CA LEU A 340 -12.77 -9.47 15.40
C LEU A 340 -13.54 -9.42 16.72
N GLN A 341 -14.77 -9.91 16.74
CA GLN A 341 -15.65 -9.92 17.91
C GLN A 341 -15.41 -11.10 18.86
N ALA A 342 -14.87 -12.21 18.36
CA ALA A 342 -14.67 -13.43 19.15
C ALA A 342 -13.42 -13.37 20.04
N ASP A 343 -13.51 -13.92 21.24
CA ASP A 343 -12.36 -14.36 22.02
C ASP A 343 -11.96 -15.76 21.53
N THR A 344 -10.98 -15.84 20.64
CA THR A 344 -10.62 -17.05 19.90
C THR A 344 -9.11 -17.17 19.73
N THR A 345 -8.65 -18.40 19.60
CA THR A 345 -7.28 -18.75 19.18
C THR A 345 -7.24 -19.27 17.74
N ASP A 346 -8.40 -19.42 17.10
CA ASP A 346 -8.53 -19.86 15.72
C ASP A 346 -8.37 -18.68 14.77
N TYR A 347 -7.28 -18.70 14.00
CA TYR A 347 -6.97 -17.65 13.03
C TYR A 347 -7.67 -17.96 11.69
N PRO A 348 -8.44 -17.02 11.10
CA PRO A 348 -9.23 -17.26 9.90
C PRO A 348 -8.34 -17.22 8.64
N ASP A 349 -7.49 -18.22 8.47
CA ASP A 349 -6.61 -18.34 7.30
C ASP A 349 -7.43 -18.32 5.99
N PRO A 350 -7.23 -17.31 5.12
CA PRO A 350 -8.01 -17.20 3.90
C PRO A 350 -7.76 -18.36 2.96
N PHE A 351 -6.60 -19.02 3.00
CA PHE A 351 -6.30 -20.08 2.05
C PHE A 351 -6.91 -21.44 2.45
N THR A 352 -6.92 -21.80 3.75
CA THR A 352 -7.43 -23.13 4.18
C THR A 352 -8.95 -23.23 4.12
N GLN A 353 -9.67 -22.13 4.33
CA GLN A 353 -11.12 -22.09 4.13
C GLN A 353 -11.52 -22.19 2.63
N GLU A 354 -10.54 -22.20 1.73
CA GLU A 354 -10.73 -22.18 0.29
C GLU A 354 -10.26 -23.47 -0.40
N GLN A 355 -9.67 -24.43 0.32
CA GLN A 355 -9.20 -25.70 -0.24
C GLN A 355 -10.33 -26.72 -0.50
N HIS A 356 -10.17 -27.50 -1.57
CA HIS A 356 -10.83 -28.80 -1.75
C HIS A 356 -9.94 -29.93 -1.18
N ASP A 357 -10.44 -31.17 -1.13
CA ASP A 357 -9.79 -32.37 -0.54
C ASP A 357 -8.30 -32.62 -0.94
N THR A 358 -7.79 -31.94 -1.97
CA THR A 358 -6.43 -32.07 -2.52
C THR A 358 -5.42 -31.06 -1.95
N GLY A 359 -5.81 -30.15 -1.05
CA GLY A 359 -4.94 -29.10 -0.53
C GLY A 359 -4.53 -28.05 -1.58
N THR A 360 -5.28 -27.99 -2.68
CA THR A 360 -5.11 -27.05 -3.79
C THR A 360 -6.42 -26.30 -3.96
N GLU A 361 -6.35 -24.98 -4.06
CA GLU A 361 -7.50 -24.18 -4.43
C GLU A 361 -7.54 -24.01 -5.94
N VAL A 362 -8.71 -24.15 -6.55
CA VAL A 362 -8.92 -23.96 -8.00
C VAL A 362 -10.01 -22.93 -8.24
N VAL A 363 -9.66 -21.90 -9.02
CA VAL A 363 -10.53 -20.78 -9.36
C VAL A 363 -10.72 -20.78 -10.88
N SER A 364 -11.95 -21.04 -11.32
CA SER A 364 -12.33 -21.00 -12.74
C SER A 364 -12.98 -19.67 -13.07
N VAL A 365 -12.50 -19.02 -14.13
CA VAL A 365 -13.10 -17.82 -14.70
C VAL A 365 -13.62 -18.16 -16.10
N GLY A 366 -14.84 -17.74 -16.43
CA GLY A 366 -15.50 -18.07 -17.70
C GLY A 366 -14.82 -17.51 -18.97
N LEU A 367 -13.65 -16.89 -18.84
CA LEU A 367 -12.84 -16.38 -19.93
C LEU A 367 -11.96 -17.49 -20.53
N GLY A 368 -12.45 -18.13 -21.59
CA GLY A 368 -11.67 -19.14 -22.34
C GLY A 368 -11.26 -20.34 -21.50
N ASP A 369 -12.14 -20.76 -20.58
CA ASP A 369 -11.93 -21.85 -19.60
C ASP A 369 -10.65 -21.70 -18.78
N ALA A 370 -10.24 -20.46 -18.50
CA ALA A 370 -9.06 -20.21 -17.70
C ALA A 370 -9.29 -20.66 -16.25
N THR A 371 -8.39 -21.49 -15.76
CA THR A 371 -8.39 -21.97 -14.37
C THR A 371 -7.06 -21.64 -13.73
N ILE A 372 -7.13 -21.21 -12.47
CA ILE A 372 -5.94 -21.00 -11.66
C ILE A 372 -5.98 -21.95 -10.51
N SER A 373 -4.87 -22.62 -10.27
CA SER A 373 -4.68 -23.40 -9.06
C SER A 373 -3.48 -22.92 -8.27
N LEU A 374 -3.63 -22.85 -6.95
CA LEU A 374 -2.56 -22.49 -6.02
C LEU A 374 -2.31 -23.64 -5.06
N ARG A 375 -1.04 -24.05 -4.97
CA ARG A 375 -0.59 -25.12 -4.07
C ARG A 375 0.48 -24.58 -3.13
N PRO A 376 0.33 -24.74 -1.81
CA PRO A 376 1.36 -24.36 -0.85
C PRO A 376 2.54 -25.33 -1.00
N VAL A 377 3.77 -24.80 -0.89
CA VAL A 377 5.00 -25.56 -1.04
C VAL A 377 6.05 -25.11 -0.02
N ASP A 378 7.04 -25.98 0.24
CA ASP A 378 8.26 -25.54 0.93
C ASP A 378 9.08 -24.62 0.02
N SER A 379 9.81 -23.67 0.61
CA SER A 379 10.61 -22.70 -0.16
C SER A 379 11.64 -23.35 -1.10
N ALA A 380 12.16 -24.53 -0.73
CA ALA A 380 13.07 -25.33 -1.56
C ALA A 380 12.44 -25.82 -2.87
N GLU A 381 11.10 -25.96 -2.93
CA GLU A 381 10.38 -26.40 -4.13
C GLU A 381 10.14 -25.27 -5.14
N LEU A 382 10.32 -24.00 -4.77
CA LEU A 382 10.07 -22.86 -5.67
C LEU A 382 10.91 -22.90 -6.95
N GLY A 383 12.16 -23.40 -6.85
CA GLY A 383 13.05 -23.58 -8.00
C GLY A 383 12.62 -24.68 -8.97
N LEU A 384 11.58 -25.45 -8.62
CA LEU A 384 11.01 -26.51 -9.47
C LEU A 384 9.83 -26.02 -10.32
N ALA A 385 9.31 -24.81 -10.07
CA ALA A 385 8.28 -24.22 -10.91
C ALA A 385 8.83 -24.05 -12.33
N LYS A 386 8.18 -24.67 -13.31
CA LYS A 386 8.63 -24.59 -14.71
C LYS A 386 7.96 -23.41 -15.39
N ASP A 387 8.77 -22.47 -15.87
CA ASP A 387 8.30 -21.41 -16.80
C ASP A 387 7.97 -21.96 -18.21
N VAL A 388 8.08 -23.28 -18.42
CA VAL A 388 7.84 -23.91 -19.72
C VAL A 388 6.35 -24.24 -19.87
N PRO A 389 5.64 -23.61 -20.83
CA PRO A 389 4.25 -23.95 -21.06
C PRO A 389 4.13 -25.33 -21.70
N GLU A 390 3.73 -26.33 -20.91
CA GLU A 390 3.30 -27.62 -21.44
C GLU A 390 1.78 -27.56 -21.63
N ARG A 391 1.31 -27.56 -22.89
CA ARG A 391 -0.13 -27.68 -23.24
C ARG A 391 -1.06 -26.60 -22.65
N GLY A 392 -0.64 -25.32 -22.66
CA GLY A 392 -1.49 -24.22 -22.18
C GLY A 392 -1.53 -24.07 -20.66
N ILE A 393 -0.58 -24.70 -19.97
CA ILE A 393 -0.41 -24.62 -18.53
C ILE A 393 0.84 -23.79 -18.25
N TYR A 394 0.73 -22.78 -17.40
CA TYR A 394 1.81 -21.89 -16.98
C TYR A 394 1.99 -21.99 -15.47
N GLU A 395 3.19 -22.29 -15.01
CA GLU A 395 3.50 -22.30 -13.57
C GLU A 395 4.31 -21.07 -13.18
N PHE A 396 4.15 -20.63 -11.93
CA PHE A 396 4.93 -19.53 -11.36
C PHE A 396 5.07 -19.72 -9.85
N GLY A 397 6.28 -19.45 -9.35
CA GLY A 397 6.54 -19.41 -7.92
C GLY A 397 6.08 -18.09 -7.29
N LEU A 398 5.53 -18.17 -6.08
CA LEU A 398 5.23 -17.05 -5.19
C LEU A 398 6.05 -17.25 -3.89
N PRO A 399 7.13 -16.48 -3.67
CA PRO A 399 8.07 -16.70 -2.57
C PRO A 399 7.46 -16.40 -1.17
N ILE A 400 8.26 -16.45 -0.11
CA ILE A 400 7.81 -15.93 1.19
C ILE A 400 7.92 -14.40 1.16
N LEU A 401 6.90 -13.69 1.67
CA LEU A 401 6.95 -12.23 1.81
C LEU A 401 7.40 -11.82 3.20
N LYS A 402 7.81 -10.54 3.34
CA LYS A 402 8.13 -9.92 4.63
C LYS A 402 6.91 -10.04 5.57
N PRO A 403 7.08 -10.56 6.80
CA PRO A 403 5.99 -10.65 7.75
C PRO A 403 5.52 -9.26 8.18
N ARG A 404 4.20 -9.07 8.22
CA ARG A 404 3.57 -7.81 8.67
C ARG A 404 2.64 -8.12 9.84
N PHE A 405 2.93 -7.51 10.99
CA PHE A 405 2.16 -7.68 12.22
C PHE A 405 2.42 -6.50 13.16
N VAL A 406 1.48 -6.28 14.07
CA VAL A 406 1.56 -5.27 15.13
C VAL A 406 1.19 -5.95 16.44
N ASP A 407 1.93 -5.62 17.50
CA ASP A 407 1.60 -5.93 18.90
C ASP A 407 1.54 -4.61 19.63
N ALA A 408 0.38 -3.93 19.50
CA ALA A 408 0.21 -2.55 19.88
C ALA A 408 0.51 -2.35 21.38
N PRO A 409 1.49 -1.50 21.74
CA PRO A 409 1.63 -1.09 23.12
C PRO A 409 0.44 -0.25 23.55
N TYR A 410 0.02 -0.35 24.81
CA TYR A 410 -1.13 0.39 25.32
C TYR A 410 -0.94 0.87 26.76
N LYS A 411 -1.66 1.93 27.12
CA LYS A 411 -1.74 2.44 28.48
C LYS A 411 -2.66 1.56 29.32
N GLN A 412 -2.10 0.95 30.35
CA GLN A 412 -2.82 0.23 31.39
C GLN A 412 -2.87 1.11 32.65
N PRO A 413 -4.07 1.51 33.12
CA PRO A 413 -4.21 2.17 34.42
C PRO A 413 -3.56 1.37 35.55
N VAL A 414 -2.87 2.06 36.44
CA VAL A 414 -2.26 1.50 37.65
C VAL A 414 -3.13 1.87 38.85
N THR A 415 -3.41 0.90 39.71
CA THR A 415 -4.23 1.10 40.92
C THR A 415 -3.41 1.75 42.05
N ASP A 416 -4.08 2.42 42.99
CA ASP A 416 -3.42 3.00 44.17
C ASP A 416 -2.66 1.94 44.99
N GLU A 417 -3.17 0.71 45.02
CA GLU A 417 -2.50 -0.42 45.68
C GLU A 417 -1.20 -0.82 44.97
N GLU A 418 -1.21 -0.89 43.64
CA GLU A 418 0.01 -1.13 42.84
C GLU A 418 1.03 0.00 43.00
N VAL A 419 0.58 1.26 43.05
CA VAL A 419 1.43 2.41 43.36
C VAL A 419 2.06 2.25 44.75
N ALA A 420 1.27 1.89 45.77
CA ALA A 420 1.76 1.64 47.13
C ALA A 420 2.74 0.46 47.21
N GLN A 421 2.63 -0.52 46.31
CA GLN A 421 3.55 -1.65 46.16
C GLN A 421 4.82 -1.31 45.36
N GLY A 422 4.95 -0.08 44.87
CA GLY A 422 6.13 0.39 44.13
C GLY A 422 6.16 -0.07 42.67
N VAL A 423 5.02 -0.43 42.08
CA VAL A 423 4.91 -0.72 40.65
C VAL A 423 5.27 0.56 39.85
N PRO A 424 6.21 0.50 38.89
CA PRO A 424 6.54 1.66 38.07
C PRO A 424 5.33 2.15 37.26
N PHE A 425 5.13 3.46 37.24
CA PHE A 425 4.07 4.12 36.49
C PHE A 425 4.54 5.47 35.94
N GLN A 426 3.79 5.97 34.97
CA GLN A 426 3.85 7.33 34.44
C GLN A 426 2.50 8.00 34.71
N VAL A 427 2.46 9.33 34.65
CA VAL A 427 1.22 10.09 34.83
C VAL A 427 0.84 10.68 33.48
N ASP A 428 -0.38 10.42 33.04
CA ASP A 428 -0.89 11.00 31.80
C ASP A 428 -1.04 12.52 32.00
N PRO A 429 -0.37 13.36 31.19
CA PRO A 429 -0.38 14.80 31.38
C PRO A 429 -1.75 15.43 31.10
N ILE A 430 -2.64 14.73 30.38
CA ILE A 430 -3.98 15.21 30.03
C ILE A 430 -4.99 14.76 31.10
N THR A 431 -4.99 13.48 31.47
CA THR A 431 -6.01 12.94 32.39
C THR A 431 -5.57 12.96 33.85
N GLY A 432 -4.27 13.10 34.13
CA GLY A 432 -3.69 12.96 35.46
C GLY A 432 -3.67 11.52 35.99
N GLN A 433 -4.08 10.53 35.19
CA GLN A 433 -4.18 9.14 35.61
C GLN A 433 -2.81 8.46 35.58
N ALA A 434 -2.50 7.69 36.63
CA ALA A 434 -1.32 6.83 36.66
C ALA A 434 -1.51 5.62 35.73
N PHE A 435 -0.52 5.36 34.87
CA PHE A 435 -0.54 4.25 33.92
C PHE A 435 0.83 3.60 33.77
N ARG A 436 0.87 2.37 33.26
CA ARG A 436 2.06 1.73 32.72
C ARG A 436 1.81 1.32 31.27
N VAL A 437 2.87 1.18 30.48
CA VAL A 437 2.75 0.68 29.10
C VAL A 437 2.87 -0.85 29.12
N CYS A 438 1.89 -1.53 28.53
CA CYS A 438 1.84 -2.98 28.37
C CYS A 438 1.74 -3.36 26.90
N ARG A 439 1.99 -4.63 26.55
CA ARG A 439 1.70 -5.19 25.21
C ARG A 439 0.52 -6.14 25.22
N VAL A 440 -0.21 -6.18 24.11
CA VAL A 440 -1.37 -7.08 23.97
C VAL A 440 -0.91 -8.53 24.10
N SER A 441 0.18 -8.93 23.45
CA SER A 441 0.67 -10.31 23.50
C SER A 441 1.16 -10.74 24.88
N GLU A 442 1.51 -9.80 25.76
CA GLU A 442 1.90 -10.08 27.15
C GLU A 442 0.67 -10.33 28.03
N ALA A 443 -0.38 -9.52 27.85
CA ALA A 443 -1.63 -9.58 28.62
C ALA A 443 -2.63 -10.64 28.13
N ASP A 444 -2.60 -10.97 26.83
CA ASP A 444 -3.56 -11.85 26.18
C ASP A 444 -2.86 -13.05 25.51
N ALA A 445 -2.98 -14.22 26.15
CA ALA A 445 -2.41 -15.47 25.65
C ALA A 445 -3.07 -15.94 24.35
N ASN A 446 -4.36 -15.65 24.14
CA ASN A 446 -5.06 -16.01 22.91
C ASN A 446 -4.52 -15.18 21.75
N PHE A 447 -4.33 -13.88 21.95
CA PHE A 447 -3.71 -13.01 20.94
C PHE A 447 -2.27 -13.46 20.61
N ARG A 448 -1.47 -13.82 21.62
CA ARG A 448 -0.13 -14.37 21.39
C ARG A 448 -0.15 -15.62 20.51
N GLN A 449 -1.14 -16.50 20.70
CA GLN A 449 -1.34 -17.67 19.84
C GLN A 449 -1.75 -17.27 18.42
N LEU A 450 -2.67 -16.31 18.26
CA LEU A 450 -3.07 -15.79 16.95
C LEU A 450 -1.89 -15.22 16.15
N MET A 451 -0.99 -14.48 16.80
CA MET A 451 0.25 -14.01 16.17
C MET A 451 1.14 -15.17 15.70
N ALA A 452 1.24 -16.25 16.49
CA ALA A 452 2.02 -17.42 16.13
C ALA A 452 1.42 -18.15 14.92
N GLU A 453 0.09 -18.30 14.86
CA GLU A 453 -0.59 -18.89 13.70
C GLU A 453 -0.44 -18.01 12.45
N GLN A 454 -0.64 -16.70 12.57
CA GLN A 454 -0.43 -15.77 11.45
C GLN A 454 1.00 -15.85 10.92
N ARG A 455 2.01 -15.89 11.81
CA ARG A 455 3.41 -16.07 11.40
C ARG A 455 3.65 -17.37 10.63
N ARG A 456 2.98 -18.47 10.98
CA ARG A 456 3.06 -19.74 10.21
C ARG A 456 2.46 -19.61 8.82
N ILE A 457 1.34 -18.89 8.67
CA ILE A 457 0.73 -18.63 7.36
C ILE A 457 1.68 -17.82 6.48
N PHE A 458 2.33 -16.81 7.05
CA PHE A 458 3.31 -15.96 6.36
C PHE A 458 4.55 -16.72 5.87
N GLN A 459 4.88 -17.87 6.47
CA GLN A 459 6.01 -18.70 6.05
C GLN A 459 5.71 -19.58 4.84
N ARG A 460 4.51 -19.52 4.26
CA ARG A 460 4.12 -20.33 3.11
C ARG A 460 4.59 -19.71 1.80
N ALA A 461 5.24 -20.54 0.99
CA ALA A 461 5.43 -20.29 -0.42
C ALA A 461 4.33 -21.00 -1.22
N TYR A 462 4.10 -20.57 -2.46
CA TYR A 462 3.09 -21.17 -3.32
C TYR A 462 3.63 -21.40 -4.73
N ILE A 463 3.16 -22.47 -5.37
CA ILE A 463 3.23 -22.62 -6.82
C ILE A 463 1.83 -22.36 -7.37
N GLY A 464 1.72 -21.31 -8.19
CA GLY A 464 0.53 -21.02 -8.96
C GLY A 464 0.61 -21.66 -10.33
N ARG A 465 -0.53 -22.15 -10.80
CA ARG A 465 -0.70 -22.76 -12.11
C ARG A 465 -1.88 -22.11 -12.80
N LEU A 466 -1.64 -21.45 -13.92
CA LEU A 466 -2.65 -20.91 -14.82
C LEU A 466 -2.81 -21.88 -16.00
N SER A 467 -4.00 -22.46 -16.16
CA SER A 467 -4.37 -23.23 -17.35
C SER A 467 -5.34 -22.41 -18.20
N VAL A 468 -5.10 -22.35 -19.50
CA VAL A 468 -5.90 -21.53 -20.43
C VAL A 468 -6.19 -22.29 -21.73
N SER A 469 -7.21 -21.84 -22.47
CA SER A 469 -7.45 -22.32 -23.84
C SER A 469 -6.23 -22.17 -24.75
N GLU A 470 -6.18 -22.97 -25.82
CA GLU A 470 -5.10 -22.93 -26.81
C GLU A 470 -4.92 -21.54 -27.45
N ALA A 471 -6.02 -20.86 -27.77
CA ALA A 471 -6.00 -19.53 -28.36
C ALA A 471 -5.33 -18.50 -27.43
N LEU A 472 -5.71 -18.49 -26.15
CA LEU A 472 -5.12 -17.60 -25.15
C LEU A 472 -3.66 -17.99 -24.86
N SER A 473 -3.37 -19.29 -24.80
CA SER A 473 -2.00 -19.79 -24.66
C SER A 473 -1.08 -19.27 -25.76
N GLY A 474 -1.53 -19.22 -27.02
CA GLY A 474 -0.75 -18.67 -28.12
C GLY A 474 -0.33 -17.21 -27.89
N VAL A 475 -1.24 -16.37 -27.39
CA VAL A 475 -0.97 -14.96 -27.10
C VAL A 475 -0.01 -14.80 -25.92
N LEU A 476 -0.24 -15.54 -24.83
CA LEU A 476 0.60 -15.47 -23.62
C LEU A 476 2.03 -15.98 -23.88
N SER A 477 2.16 -17.12 -24.57
CA SER A 477 3.45 -17.69 -24.95
C SER A 477 4.25 -16.73 -25.84
N HIS A 478 3.60 -16.09 -26.82
CA HIS A 478 4.26 -15.12 -27.68
C HIS A 478 4.77 -13.90 -26.90
N GLY A 479 3.93 -13.30 -26.06
CA GLY A 479 4.32 -12.13 -25.27
C GLY A 479 5.44 -12.41 -24.27
N ARG A 480 5.41 -13.56 -23.59
CA ARG A 480 6.50 -14.00 -22.69
C ARG A 480 7.80 -14.28 -23.43
N ALA A 481 7.74 -14.88 -24.62
CA ALA A 481 8.92 -15.11 -25.44
C ALA A 481 9.56 -13.80 -25.90
N GLU A 482 8.75 -12.81 -26.31
CA GLU A 482 9.23 -11.46 -26.62
C GLU A 482 9.85 -10.79 -25.39
N LEU A 483 9.17 -10.85 -24.24
CA LEU A 483 9.66 -10.27 -22.99
C LEU A 483 11.02 -10.86 -22.58
N ALA A 484 11.19 -12.18 -22.69
CA ALA A 484 12.44 -12.86 -22.37
C ALA A 484 13.62 -12.36 -23.21
N VAL A 485 13.37 -11.91 -24.43
CA VAL A 485 14.39 -11.35 -25.33
C VAL A 485 14.61 -9.86 -25.10
N GLU A 486 13.55 -9.09 -24.91
CA GLU A 486 13.62 -7.62 -24.85
C GLU A 486 13.96 -7.08 -23.46
N TRP A 487 13.58 -7.78 -22.38
CA TRP A 487 13.87 -7.32 -21.01
C TRP A 487 15.37 -7.17 -20.70
N PRO A 488 16.24 -8.15 -21.02
CA PRO A 488 17.69 -7.98 -20.81
C PRO A 488 18.26 -6.82 -21.63
N LYS A 489 17.76 -6.60 -22.85
CA LYS A 489 18.16 -5.46 -23.68
C LYS A 489 17.75 -4.13 -23.05
N ALA A 490 16.54 -4.07 -22.48
CA ALA A 490 16.06 -2.88 -21.79
C ALA A 490 16.91 -2.54 -20.57
N LEU A 491 17.29 -3.54 -19.77
CA LEU A 491 18.18 -3.36 -18.63
C LEU A 491 19.58 -2.87 -19.03
N ALA A 492 20.06 -3.24 -20.22
CA ALA A 492 21.37 -2.83 -20.73
C ALA A 492 21.41 -1.40 -21.32
N ARG A 493 20.26 -0.71 -21.40
CA ARG A 493 20.19 0.68 -21.88
C ARG A 493 20.89 1.64 -20.91
N PRO A 494 21.43 2.78 -21.35
CA PRO A 494 22.05 3.76 -20.47
C PRO A 494 21.08 4.34 -19.43
N PRO A 495 21.58 4.86 -18.29
CA PRO A 495 20.73 5.54 -17.31
C PRO A 495 20.12 6.83 -17.88
N MET A 496 18.93 7.18 -17.42
CA MET A 496 18.25 8.42 -17.84
C MET A 496 18.93 9.66 -17.22
N PRO A 497 19.35 10.65 -18.04
CA PRO A 497 19.89 11.93 -17.57
C PRO A 497 18.91 12.69 -16.67
N LYS A 498 19.44 13.53 -15.77
CA LYS A 498 18.65 14.28 -14.78
C LYS A 498 17.59 15.17 -15.46
N GLU A 499 17.96 15.87 -16.51
CA GLU A 499 17.10 16.84 -17.20
C GLU A 499 15.93 16.14 -17.90
N VAL A 500 16.18 14.95 -18.46
CA VAL A 500 15.13 14.13 -19.07
C VAL A 500 14.21 13.56 -18.00
N PHE A 501 14.77 13.11 -16.87
CA PHE A 501 14.00 12.61 -15.75
C PHE A 501 13.07 13.67 -15.14
N GLN A 502 13.57 14.89 -14.93
CA GLN A 502 12.77 16.01 -14.44
C GLN A 502 11.63 16.38 -15.40
N ARG A 503 11.89 16.35 -16.72
CA ARG A 503 10.86 16.55 -17.74
C ARG A 503 9.80 15.44 -17.71
N MET A 504 10.22 14.19 -17.57
CA MET A 504 9.31 13.05 -17.44
C MET A 504 8.39 13.24 -16.24
N LEU A 505 8.92 13.57 -15.06
CA LEU A 505 8.11 13.85 -13.87
C LEU A 505 7.11 14.99 -14.12
N GLY A 506 7.52 16.07 -14.77
CA GLY A 506 6.63 17.17 -15.17
C GLY A 506 5.48 16.71 -16.06
N ASN A 507 5.76 15.90 -17.08
CA ASN A 507 4.76 15.35 -17.98
C ASN A 507 3.81 14.35 -17.28
N SER A 508 4.32 13.56 -16.33
CA SER A 508 3.50 12.68 -15.50
C SER A 508 2.44 13.46 -14.74
N VAL A 509 2.71 14.69 -14.28
CA VAL A 509 1.70 15.54 -13.62
C VAL A 509 0.62 15.99 -14.58
N SER A 510 0.99 16.47 -15.78
CA SER A 510 0.01 16.85 -16.80
C SER A 510 -0.91 15.69 -17.18
N THR A 511 -0.35 14.49 -17.17
CA THR A 511 -1.09 13.27 -17.45
C THR A 511 -1.92 12.82 -16.26
N ALA A 512 -1.39 12.97 -15.05
CA ALA A 512 -2.10 12.67 -13.81
C ALA A 512 -3.43 13.42 -13.78
N ALA A 513 -3.49 14.69 -14.22
CA ALA A 513 -4.75 15.45 -14.32
C ALA A 513 -5.88 14.72 -15.08
N VAL A 514 -5.55 13.82 -16.02
CA VAL A 514 -6.51 12.98 -16.76
C VAL A 514 -6.94 11.75 -15.95
N PHE A 515 -6.08 11.29 -15.03
CA PHE A 515 -6.23 10.07 -14.22
C PHE A 515 -6.32 10.35 -12.72
N ILE A 516 -6.61 11.59 -12.30
CA ILE A 516 -6.70 11.97 -10.89
C ILE A 516 -7.80 11.13 -10.24
N LYS A 517 -7.44 10.47 -9.13
CA LYS A 517 -8.36 9.64 -8.32
C LYS A 517 -8.75 10.32 -7.00
N ILE A 518 -8.41 11.60 -6.83
CA ILE A 518 -8.70 12.40 -5.64
C ILE A 518 -9.64 13.56 -5.99
N ASP A 519 -10.46 14.01 -5.03
CA ASP A 519 -11.22 15.25 -5.16
C ASP A 519 -10.33 16.41 -4.67
N LEU A 520 -9.66 17.10 -5.59
CA LEU A 520 -8.83 18.27 -5.31
C LEU A 520 -9.43 19.51 -5.97
N ARG A 521 -9.78 20.51 -5.16
CA ARG A 521 -10.40 21.77 -5.58
C ARG A 521 -9.39 22.90 -5.49
N TRP A 522 -9.19 23.57 -6.62
CA TRP A 522 -8.32 24.73 -6.73
C TRP A 522 -9.17 26.00 -6.70
N TYR A 523 -8.85 26.88 -5.76
CA TYR A 523 -9.45 28.20 -5.63
C TYR A 523 -8.37 29.24 -5.89
N ASP A 524 -8.65 30.13 -6.86
CA ASP A 524 -7.78 31.26 -7.24
C ASP A 524 -7.86 32.41 -6.26
#